data_AF-A0A7K2KMC4-F1
#
_entry.id   AF-A0A7K2KMC4-F1
#
_cell.length_a   1.000
_cell.length_b   1.000
_cell.length_c   1.000
_cell.angle_alpha   90.00
_cell.angle_beta   90.00
_cell.angle_gamma   90.00
#
_symmetry.space_group_name_H-M   'P 1'
#
loop_
_entity.id
_entity.type
_entity.pdbx_description
1 polymer ?
#
loop_
_entity_poly.entity_id
_entity_poly.type
_entity_poly.pdbx_seq_one_letter_code
_entity_poly.pdbx_strand_id
1 'polypeptide(L)'
;VLALVTGAALALHLLMPLAPPRMLAASGLVDTARVYGPSVYGATPETDSMANQFAAMPSLHFGWALMVAIGLIAATRSRWRVLWLLHPLLTLLVIVGTANHYWFDALAAAALLGLALLAVRAPGHRTAPPPVPRQAASAALPVGALR
;
A
#
# COMPACT_ATOMS: atom_id res chain seq x y z
N VAL A 1 0.16 8.85 -1.61
CA VAL A 1 0.96 7.69 -1.14
C VAL A 1 1.10 6.64 -2.25
N LEU A 2 0.02 5.96 -2.66
CA LEU A 2 0.08 4.91 -3.70
C LEU A 2 0.79 5.36 -5.00
N ALA A 3 0.51 6.56 -5.49
CA ALA A 3 1.18 7.10 -6.68
C ALA A 3 2.71 7.25 -6.49
N LEU A 4 3.16 7.70 -5.31
CA LEU A 4 4.59 7.84 -5.01
C LEU A 4 5.28 6.48 -4.94
N VAL A 5 4.68 5.52 -4.24
CA VAL A 5 5.22 4.15 -4.13
C VAL A 5 5.29 3.50 -5.51
N THR A 6 4.22 3.61 -6.30
CA THR A 6 4.15 3.00 -7.63
C THR A 6 5.13 3.65 -8.61
N GLY A 7 5.23 4.98 -8.60
CA GLY A 7 6.18 5.71 -9.43
C GLY A 7 7.64 5.43 -9.05
N ALA A 8 7.96 5.38 -7.76
CA ALA A 8 9.31 5.03 -7.29
C ALA A 8 9.68 3.58 -7.63
N ALA A 9 8.75 2.63 -7.45
CA ALA A 9 8.94 1.24 -7.86
C ALA A 9 9.20 1.12 -9.36
N LEU A 10 8.38 1.80 -10.19
CA LEU A 10 8.58 1.83 -11.64
C LEU A 10 9.97 2.36 -12.02
N ALA A 11 10.39 3.48 -11.42
CA ALA A 11 11.73 4.03 -11.66
C ALA A 11 12.83 3.01 -11.30
N LEU A 12 12.71 2.32 -10.15
CA LEU A 12 13.65 1.28 -9.76
C LEU A 12 13.65 0.08 -10.70
N HIS A 13 12.48 -0.39 -11.15
CA HIS A 13 12.36 -1.49 -12.11
C HIS A 13 12.99 -1.18 -13.47
N LEU A 14 12.96 0.10 -13.88
CA LEU A 14 13.59 0.56 -15.12
C LEU A 14 15.11 0.72 -14.97
N LEU A 15 15.58 1.24 -13.84
CA LEU A 15 16.99 1.56 -13.62
C LEU A 15 17.81 0.34 -13.16
N MET A 16 17.20 -0.55 -12.39
CA MET A 16 17.85 -1.69 -11.75
C MET A 16 16.95 -2.94 -11.85
N PRO A 17 16.78 -3.52 -13.06
CA PRO A 17 16.01 -4.74 -13.22
C PRO A 17 16.66 -5.88 -12.42
N LEU A 18 15.87 -6.54 -11.57
CA LEU A 18 16.33 -7.58 -10.66
C LEU A 18 15.66 -8.91 -10.97
N ALA A 19 16.48 -9.92 -11.26
CA ALA A 19 15.99 -11.25 -11.57
C ALA A 19 15.35 -11.90 -10.33
N PRO A 20 14.14 -12.48 -10.45
CA PRO A 20 13.46 -13.18 -9.37
C PRO A 20 14.05 -14.57 -9.10
N PRO A 21 13.76 -15.19 -7.93
CA PRO A 21 14.32 -16.47 -7.56
C PRO A 21 14.13 -17.59 -8.60
N ARG A 22 12.95 -17.66 -9.23
CA ARG A 22 12.64 -18.62 -10.31
C ARG A 22 13.55 -18.57 -11.54
N MET A 23 14.27 -17.46 -11.76
CA MET A 23 15.17 -17.28 -12.91
C MET A 23 16.63 -17.58 -12.56
N LEU A 24 16.95 -17.78 -11.28
CA LEU A 24 18.30 -18.07 -10.83
C LEU A 24 18.47 -19.59 -10.71
N ALA A 25 19.10 -20.22 -11.70
CA ALA A 25 19.31 -21.67 -11.74
C ALA A 25 19.97 -22.24 -10.47
N ALA A 26 20.89 -21.48 -9.87
CA ALA A 26 21.58 -21.86 -8.63
C ALA A 26 20.65 -21.96 -7.41
N SER A 27 19.44 -21.37 -7.46
CA SER A 27 18.48 -21.44 -6.35
C SER A 27 17.71 -22.76 -6.29
N GLY A 28 17.63 -23.50 -7.39
CA GLY A 28 16.81 -24.72 -7.50
C GLY A 28 15.30 -24.50 -7.28
N LEU A 29 14.84 -23.24 -7.23
CA LEU A 29 13.45 -22.91 -6.94
C LEU A 29 12.59 -23.06 -8.19
N VAL A 30 11.41 -23.66 -8.01
CA VAL A 30 10.43 -23.89 -9.07
C VAL A 30 9.39 -22.78 -9.06
N ASP A 31 9.07 -22.23 -10.24
CA ASP A 31 7.93 -21.35 -10.42
C ASP A 31 6.62 -22.15 -10.33
N THR A 32 6.06 -22.25 -9.12
CA THR A 32 4.83 -23.01 -8.89
C THR A 32 3.62 -22.37 -9.57
N ALA A 33 3.62 -21.05 -9.82
CA ALA A 33 2.56 -20.38 -10.57
C ALA A 33 2.58 -20.78 -12.05
N ARG A 34 3.76 -21.05 -12.61
CA ARG A 34 3.91 -21.61 -13.96
C ARG A 34 3.52 -23.08 -14.04
N VAL A 35 3.82 -23.87 -13.00
CA VAL A 35 3.53 -25.32 -12.99
C VAL A 35 2.06 -25.61 -12.70
N TYR A 36 1.46 -24.94 -11.71
CA TYR A 36 0.11 -25.23 -11.23
C TYR A 36 -0.91 -24.15 -11.60
N GLY A 37 -0.46 -22.99 -12.07
CA GLY A 37 -1.32 -21.90 -12.52
C GLY A 37 -1.85 -20.99 -11.41
N PRO A 38 -2.41 -19.81 -11.78
CA PRO A 38 -2.18 -19.11 -13.04
C PRO A 38 -0.84 -18.35 -13.00
N SER A 39 -0.04 -18.47 -14.05
CA SER A 39 1.14 -17.61 -14.26
C SER A 39 0.74 -16.36 -15.03
N VAL A 40 1.24 -15.21 -14.59
CA VAL A 40 1.10 -13.93 -15.32
C VAL A 40 2.06 -13.87 -16.51
N TYR A 41 3.14 -14.66 -16.45
CA TYR A 41 4.10 -14.81 -17.52
C TYR A 41 3.68 -16.01 -18.37
N GLY A 42 3.41 -15.79 -19.66
CA GLY A 42 2.95 -16.82 -20.58
C GLY A 42 3.85 -18.07 -20.62
N ALA A 43 3.35 -19.15 -21.23
CA ALA A 43 4.11 -20.40 -21.37
C ALA A 43 5.46 -20.19 -22.08
N THR A 44 5.54 -19.23 -23.01
CA THR A 44 6.78 -18.64 -23.50
C THR A 44 6.90 -17.22 -22.94
N PRO A 45 8.05 -16.82 -22.36
CA PRO A 45 8.36 -15.42 -22.07
C PRO A 45 8.40 -14.61 -23.37
N GLU A 46 7.24 -14.21 -23.87
CA GLU A 46 7.16 -13.27 -24.98
C GLU A 46 7.80 -11.95 -24.53
N THR A 47 8.75 -11.44 -25.30
CA THR A 47 9.35 -10.10 -25.07
C THR A 47 8.31 -8.97 -25.14
N ASP A 48 7.11 -9.26 -25.66
CA ASP A 48 5.99 -8.33 -25.84
C ASP A 48 4.92 -8.45 -24.74
N SER A 49 5.22 -9.19 -23.66
CA SER A 49 4.39 -9.20 -22.46
C SER A 49 4.45 -7.83 -21.76
N MET A 50 3.28 -7.23 -21.49
CA MET A 50 3.17 -6.02 -20.67
C MET A 50 3.74 -6.19 -19.24
N ALA A 51 3.95 -7.43 -18.77
CA ALA A 51 4.52 -7.72 -17.46
C ALA A 51 6.06 -7.88 -17.54
N ASN A 52 6.78 -7.06 -16.76
CA ASN A 52 8.24 -7.12 -16.67
C ASN A 52 8.70 -8.27 -15.76
N GLN A 53 9.33 -9.29 -16.35
CA GLN A 53 9.77 -10.49 -15.61
C GLN A 53 10.92 -10.22 -14.62
N PHE A 54 11.68 -9.13 -14.84
CA PHE A 54 12.81 -8.70 -14.01
C PHE A 54 12.41 -7.60 -13.01
N ALA A 55 11.11 -7.37 -12.78
CA ALA A 55 10.62 -6.40 -11.81
C ALA A 55 10.43 -7.01 -10.41
N ALA A 56 11.43 -7.75 -9.92
CA ALA A 56 11.32 -8.39 -8.60
C ALA A 56 11.38 -7.36 -7.45
N MET A 57 12.34 -6.43 -7.45
CA MET A 57 12.49 -5.44 -6.38
C MET A 57 12.16 -4.02 -6.87
N PRO A 58 11.31 -3.26 -6.16
CA PRO A 58 10.49 -3.63 -5.00
C PRO A 58 9.20 -4.39 -5.39
N SER A 59 8.62 -5.17 -4.46
CA SER A 59 7.38 -5.91 -4.72
C SER A 59 6.13 -5.02 -4.63
N LEU A 60 5.55 -4.64 -5.77
CA LEU A 60 4.31 -3.88 -5.82
C LEU A 60 3.09 -4.66 -5.30
N HIS A 61 3.04 -5.97 -5.50
CA HIS A 61 2.01 -6.85 -4.93
C HIS A 61 1.92 -6.66 -3.42
N PHE A 62 3.06 -6.78 -2.73
CA PHE A 62 3.12 -6.61 -1.29
C PHE A 62 2.88 -5.15 -0.88
N GLY A 63 3.49 -4.18 -1.56
CA GLY A 63 3.35 -2.76 -1.25
C GLY A 63 1.90 -2.25 -1.32
N TRP A 64 1.16 -2.63 -2.36
CA TRP A 64 -0.26 -2.29 -2.48
C TRP A 64 -1.11 -3.02 -1.44
N ALA A 65 -0.88 -4.32 -1.23
CA ALA A 65 -1.60 -5.10 -0.24
C ALA A 65 -1.44 -4.52 1.18
N LEU A 66 -0.22 -4.11 1.52
CA LEU A 66 0.10 -3.48 2.80
C LEU A 66 -0.57 -2.11 2.94
N MET A 67 -0.54 -1.27 1.90
CA MET A 67 -1.22 0.03 1.93
C MET A 67 -2.75 -0.11 2.10
N VAL A 68 -3.37 -1.07 1.43
CA VAL A 68 -4.80 -1.38 1.62
C VAL A 68 -5.08 -1.79 3.07
N ALA A 69 -4.27 -2.69 3.64
CA ALA A 69 -4.42 -3.10 5.02
C ALA A 69 -4.29 -1.94 6.01
N ILE A 70 -3.27 -1.08 5.84
CA ILE A 70 -3.06 0.13 6.65
C ILE A 70 -4.28 1.07 6.53
N GLY A 71 -4.76 1.32 5.31
CA GLY A 71 -5.92 2.16 5.07
C GLY A 71 -7.19 1.65 5.77
N LEU A 72 -7.45 0.33 5.69
CA LEU A 72 -8.60 -0.29 6.35
C LEU A 72 -8.46 -0.29 7.87
N ILE A 73 -7.26 -0.51 8.41
CA ILE A 73 -6.99 -0.39 9.85
C ILE A 73 -7.26 1.05 10.33
N ALA A 74 -6.82 2.05 9.58
CA ALA A 74 -7.03 3.46 9.93
C ALA A 74 -8.51 3.88 9.80
N ALA A 75 -9.24 3.34 8.83
CA ALA A 75 -10.65 3.67 8.58
C ALA A 75 -11.64 2.95 9.49
N THR A 76 -11.24 1.86 10.17
CA THR A 76 -12.15 1.03 10.98
C THR A 76 -11.83 1.07 12.48
N ARG A 77 -12.86 0.88 13.31
CA ARG A 77 -12.75 0.95 14.79
C ARG A 77 -12.90 -0.39 15.51
N SER A 78 -13.13 -1.48 14.78
CA SER A 78 -13.29 -2.81 15.37
C SER A 78 -11.99 -3.31 16.00
N ARG A 79 -12.10 -4.10 17.08
CA ARG A 79 -10.96 -4.85 17.66
C ARG A 79 -10.31 -5.80 16.65
N TRP A 80 -11.07 -6.24 15.64
CA TRP A 80 -10.63 -7.15 14.59
C TRP A 80 -9.94 -6.46 13.42
N ARG A 81 -9.79 -5.12 13.44
CA ARG A 81 -9.17 -4.38 12.32
C ARG A 81 -7.77 -4.86 11.97
N VAL A 82 -7.02 -5.39 12.94
CA VAL A 82 -5.67 -5.93 12.72
C VAL A 82 -5.69 -7.14 11.77
N LEU A 83 -6.81 -7.85 11.64
CA LEU A 83 -6.96 -8.96 10.70
C LEU A 83 -6.79 -8.53 9.23
N TRP A 84 -6.90 -7.24 8.91
CA TRP A 84 -6.57 -6.74 7.57
C TRP A 84 -5.09 -6.99 7.19
N LEU A 85 -4.20 -7.17 8.16
CA LEU A 85 -2.81 -7.59 7.91
C LEU A 85 -2.67 -9.01 7.36
N LEU A 86 -3.72 -9.85 7.44
CA LEU A 86 -3.73 -11.15 6.79
C LEU A 86 -3.59 -11.02 5.27
N HIS A 87 -4.11 -9.96 4.67
CA HIS A 87 -4.01 -9.73 3.24
C HIS A 87 -2.54 -9.62 2.75
N PRO A 88 -1.72 -8.66 3.22
CA PRO A 88 -0.30 -8.60 2.83
C PRO A 88 0.50 -9.82 3.27
N LEU A 89 0.13 -10.48 4.37
CA LEU A 89 0.80 -11.72 4.80
C LEU A 89 0.55 -12.88 3.82
N LEU A 90 -0.69 -13.06 3.38
CA LEU A 90 -1.04 -14.04 2.36
C LEU A 90 -0.40 -13.70 1.03
N THR A 91 -0.39 -12.42 0.63
CA THR A 91 0.33 -11.98 -0.56
C THR A 91 1.82 -12.33 -0.48
N LEU A 92 2.47 -12.06 0.67
CA LEU A 92 3.88 -12.39 0.90
C LEU A 92 4.15 -13.90 0.77
N LEU A 93 3.29 -14.72 1.39
CA LEU A 93 3.37 -16.16 1.28
C LEU A 93 3.29 -16.62 -0.18
N VAL A 94 2.32 -16.10 -0.95
CA VAL A 94 2.13 -16.46 -2.35
C VAL A 94 3.32 -16.04 -3.21
N ILE A 95 3.78 -14.79 -3.11
CA ILE A 95 4.87 -14.31 -3.98
C ILE A 95 6.22 -15.00 -3.71
N VAL A 96 6.49 -15.36 -2.46
CA VAL A 96 7.72 -16.10 -2.10
C VAL A 96 7.56 -17.58 -2.41
N GLY A 97 6.41 -18.18 -2.06
CA GLY A 97 6.13 -19.59 -2.34
C GLY A 97 6.03 -19.93 -3.84
N THR A 98 5.75 -18.93 -4.67
CA THR A 98 5.82 -19.04 -6.14
C THR A 98 7.19 -18.69 -6.71
N ALA A 99 8.20 -18.44 -5.87
CA ALA A 99 9.55 -18.06 -6.28
C ALA A 99 9.59 -16.80 -7.17
N ASN A 100 8.58 -15.93 -7.06
CA ASN A 100 8.45 -14.71 -7.85
C ASN A 100 9.14 -13.51 -7.18
N HIS A 101 9.33 -13.55 -5.87
CA HIS A 101 9.98 -12.50 -5.09
C HIS A 101 10.84 -13.07 -3.96
N TYR A 102 11.89 -12.34 -3.60
CA TYR A 102 12.63 -12.54 -2.35
C TYR A 102 11.92 -11.82 -1.19
N TRP A 103 12.19 -12.23 0.05
CA TRP A 103 11.76 -11.49 1.24
C TRP A 103 12.27 -10.04 1.24
N PHE A 104 13.47 -9.81 0.71
CA PHE A 104 14.06 -8.47 0.57
C PHE A 104 13.23 -7.54 -0.34
N ASP A 105 12.56 -8.07 -1.36
CA ASP A 105 11.73 -7.28 -2.25
C ASP A 105 10.52 -6.67 -1.50
N ALA A 106 9.98 -7.42 -0.54
CA ALA A 106 8.89 -6.98 0.33
C ALA A 106 9.36 -5.96 1.37
N LEU A 107 10.58 -6.14 1.92
CA LEU A 107 11.19 -5.16 2.82
C LEU A 107 11.44 -3.82 2.11
N ALA A 108 11.95 -3.85 0.88
CA ALA A 108 12.13 -2.66 0.06
C ALA A 108 10.79 -1.95 -0.22
N ALA A 109 9.74 -2.70 -0.56
CA ALA A 109 8.40 -2.14 -0.75
C ALA A 109 7.84 -1.51 0.54
N ALA A 110 8.02 -2.16 1.70
CA ALA A 110 7.61 -1.62 3.00
C ALA A 110 8.35 -0.33 3.35
N ALA A 111 9.66 -0.28 3.10
CA ALA A 111 10.48 0.92 3.33
C ALA A 111 10.02 2.09 2.44
N LEU A 112 9.83 1.84 1.14
CA LEU A 112 9.30 2.85 0.21
C LEU A 112 7.91 3.34 0.62
N LEU A 113 7.03 2.44 1.05
CA LEU A 113 5.71 2.80 1.56
C LEU A 113 5.80 3.67 2.81
N GLY A 114 6.66 3.31 3.76
CA GLY A 114 6.92 4.10 4.97
C GLY A 114 7.41 5.50 4.63
N LEU A 115 8.39 5.62 3.74
CA LEU A 115 8.88 6.91 3.26
C LEU A 115 7.78 7.73 2.57
N ALA A 116 6.95 7.11 1.74
CA ALA A 116 5.84 7.78 1.08
C ALA A 116 4.75 8.24 2.07
N LEU A 117 4.50 7.48 3.14
CA LEU A 117 3.59 7.87 4.22
C LEU A 117 4.15 9.04 5.04
N LEU A 118 5.46 9.07 5.27
CA LEU A 118 6.13 10.19 5.96
C LEU A 118 6.16 11.46 5.10
N ALA A 119 6.39 11.31 3.79
CA ALA A 119 6.46 12.43 2.84
C ALA A 119 5.08 13.04 2.57
N VAL A 120 4.04 12.21 2.48
CA VAL A 120 2.66 12.68 2.35
C VAL A 120 2.15 13.04 3.73
N ARG A 121 2.35 14.31 4.12
CA ARG A 121 1.77 14.87 5.35
C ARG A 121 0.30 14.45 5.45
N ALA A 122 -0.10 13.96 6.63
CA ALA A 122 -1.50 13.74 6.95
C ALA A 122 -2.28 15.01 6.52
N PRO A 123 -3.43 14.89 5.82
CA PRO A 123 -4.29 16.03 5.58
C PRO A 123 -4.44 16.73 6.92
N GLY A 124 -3.87 17.93 7.01
CA GLY A 124 -3.74 18.65 8.27
C GLY A 124 -5.10 18.60 8.95
N HIS A 125 -5.09 18.45 10.28
CA HIS A 125 -6.23 18.81 11.09
C HIS A 125 -6.85 20.04 10.46
N ARG A 126 -8.01 19.86 9.80
CA ARG A 126 -8.75 20.98 9.23
C ARG A 126 -8.86 21.92 10.41
N THR A 127 -8.22 23.08 10.30
CA THR A 127 -8.37 24.19 11.23
C THR A 127 -9.85 24.21 11.56
N ALA A 128 -10.19 23.91 12.82
CA ALA A 128 -11.57 23.97 13.26
C ALA A 128 -12.10 25.34 12.77
N PRO A 129 -13.26 25.39 12.11
CA PRO A 129 -13.82 26.67 11.71
C PRO A 129 -13.76 27.61 12.93
N PRO A 130 -13.28 28.86 12.79
CA PRO A 130 -13.14 29.76 13.92
C PRO A 130 -14.45 29.76 14.70
N PRO A 131 -14.41 29.68 16.05
CA PRO A 131 -15.62 29.61 16.84
C PRO A 131 -16.52 30.77 16.44
N VAL A 132 -17.69 30.46 15.89
CA VAL A 132 -18.72 31.47 15.60
C VAL A 132 -19.00 32.15 16.94
N PRO A 133 -18.81 33.48 17.07
CA PRO A 133 -19.15 34.18 18.29
C PRO A 133 -20.60 33.83 18.61
N ARG A 134 -20.87 33.22 19.77
CA ARG A 134 -22.24 33.18 20.27
C ARG A 134 -22.66 34.64 20.35
N GLN A 135 -23.60 35.07 19.51
CA GLN A 135 -24.39 36.23 19.84
C GLN A 135 -24.94 35.92 21.22
N ALA A 136 -24.41 36.61 22.23
CA ALA A 136 -25.03 36.64 23.53
C ALA A 136 -26.46 37.04 23.22
N ALA A 137 -27.41 36.12 23.44
CA ALA A 137 -28.80 36.44 23.33
C ALA A 137 -28.97 37.67 24.20
N SER A 138 -29.19 38.82 23.56
CA SER A 138 -29.54 40.06 24.24
C SER A 138 -30.72 39.67 25.10
N ALA A 139 -30.47 39.58 26.41
CA ALA A 139 -31.51 39.22 27.36
C ALA A 139 -32.64 40.21 27.09
N ALA A 140 -33.74 39.70 26.52
CA ALA A 140 -34.93 40.49 26.31
C ALA A 140 -35.31 41.00 27.69
N LEU A 141 -35.10 42.29 27.92
CA LEU A 141 -35.55 42.95 29.14
C LEU A 141 -37.06 42.67 29.22
N PRO A 142 -37.57 42.14 30.35
CA PRO A 142 -39.00 41.91 30.49
C PRO A 142 -39.72 43.25 30.36
N VAL A 143 -40.44 43.42 29.24
CA VAL A 143 -41.41 44.49 29.04
C VAL A 143 -42.51 44.25 30.06
N GLY A 144 -42.46 44.97 31.18
CA GLY A 144 -43.44 44.85 32.26
C GLY A 144 -43.00 45.44 33.60
N ALA A 145 -41.72 45.79 33.78
CA ALA A 145 -41.24 46.40 35.02
C ALA A 145 -41.27 47.94 35.02
N LEU A 146 -42.25 48.59 34.36
CA LEU A 146 -42.55 50.00 34.60
C LEU A 146 -44.04 50.26 34.31
N ARG A 147 -44.82 50.25 35.40
CA ARG A 147 -46.14 50.89 35.62
C ARG A 147 -47.37 50.28 34.94
#